data_AF-A0A0P1H840-F1
#
_entry.id   AF-A0A0P1H840-F1
#
_cell.length_a   1.000
_cell.length_b   1.000
_cell.length_c   1.000
_cell.angle_alpha   90.00
_cell.angle_beta   90.00
_cell.angle_gamma   90.00
#
_symmetry.space_group_name_H-M   'P 1'
#
loop_
_entity.id
_entity.type
_entity.pdbx_description
1 polymer ?
#
loop_
_entity_poly.entity_id
_entity_poly.type
_entity_poly.pdbx_seq_one_letter_code
_entity_poly.pdbx_strand_id
1 'polypeptide(L)' 'MADYVIAVKRTMREELPQNWQSQLEDIDGLTLLSPPARERVLVSASPDALRHLDAQLGRYLRIEPLIRHQTSR' A
#
# COMPACT_ATOMS: atom_id res chain seq x y z
N MET A 1 -1.44 3.09 14.43
CA MET A 1 -1.54 2.67 13.02
C MET A 1 -2.52 3.59 12.32
N ALA A 2 -2.36 3.79 11.02
CA ALA A 2 -3.26 4.60 10.20
C ALA A 2 -3.54 3.89 8.88
N ASP A 3 -4.64 4.25 8.23
CA ASP A 3 -5.07 3.63 6.98
C ASP A 3 -4.53 4.39 5.78
N TYR A 4 -4.11 3.64 4.77
CA TYR A 4 -3.50 4.16 3.55
C TYR A 4 -4.03 3.44 2.32
N VAL A 5 -3.98 4.13 1.18
CA VAL A 5 -4.07 3.57 -0.15
C VAL A 5 -2.65 3.46 -0.69
N ILE A 6 -2.24 2.25 -1.06
CA ILE A 6 -1.06 2.00 -1.88
C ILE A 6 -1.53 1.91 -3.33
N ALA A 7 -0.95 2.70 -4.22
CA ALA A 7 -1.25 2.68 -5.65
C ALA A 7 0.02 2.53 -6.49
N VAL A 8 -0.03 1.69 -7.53
CA VAL A 8 1.07 1.54 -8.48
C VAL A 8 1.14 2.77 -9.39
N LYS A 9 2.32 3.39 -9.50
CA LYS A 9 2.57 4.50 -10.43
C LYS A 9 2.34 4.02 -11.86
N ARG A 10 1.56 4.78 -12.64
CA ARG A 10 1.18 4.42 -14.01
C ARG A 10 2.38 4.10 -14.91
N THR A 11 3.46 4.86 -14.77
CA THR A 11 4.70 4.68 -15.55
C THR A 11 5.48 3.43 -15.18
N MET A 12 5.23 2.84 -14.01
CA MET A 12 6.02 1.73 -13.46
C MET A 12 5.28 0.40 -13.51
N ARG A 13 4.08 0.35 -14.12
CA ARG A 13 3.22 -0.85 -14.10
C ARG A 13 3.86 -2.06 -14.77
N GLU A 14 4.61 -1.84 -15.85
CA GLU A 14 5.28 -2.91 -16.60
C GLU A 14 6.54 -3.42 -15.89
N GLU A 15 7.16 -2.58 -15.07
CA GLU A 15 8.37 -2.90 -14.31
C GLU A 15 8.08 -3.41 -12.89
N LEU A 16 6.80 -3.41 -12.48
CA LEU A 16 6.39 -3.80 -11.15
C LEU A 16 6.62 -5.31 -10.96
N PRO A 17 7.33 -5.73 -9.89
CA PRO A 17 7.53 -7.14 -9.61
C PRO A 17 6.19 -7.87 -9.49
N GLN A 18 6.00 -9.00 -10.17
CA GLN A 18 4.70 -9.69 -10.15
C GLN A 18 4.25 -10.13 -8.75
N ASN A 19 5.21 -10.35 -7.84
CA ASN A 19 4.98 -10.75 -6.46
C ASN A 19 4.93 -9.58 -5.46
N TRP A 20 4.85 -8.33 -5.93
CA TRP A 20 4.88 -7.16 -5.04
C TRP A 20 3.78 -7.16 -3.97
N GLN A 21 2.61 -7.75 -4.27
CA GLN A 21 1.51 -7.86 -3.32
C GLN A 21 1.84 -8.82 -2.17
N SER A 22 2.48 -9.95 -2.48
CA SER A 22 2.96 -10.89 -1.46
C SER A 22 4.04 -10.26 -0.58
N GLN A 23 4.90 -9.40 -1.15
CA GLN A 23 5.89 -8.65 -0.36
C GLN A 23 5.25 -7.70 0.65
N LEU A 24 3.99 -7.27 0.46
CA LEU A 24 3.29 -6.47 1.46
C LEU A 24 2.92 -7.31 2.69
N GLU A 25 2.51 -8.56 2.49
CA GLU A 25 2.10 -9.46 3.58
C GLU A 25 3.28 -9.82 4.51
N ASP A 26 4.51 -9.73 3.99
CA ASP A 26 5.75 -9.99 4.73
C ASP A 26 6.26 -8.78 5.55
N ILE A 27 5.63 -7.60 5.41
CA ILE A 27 6.06 -6.39 6.13
C ILE A 27 5.40 -6.34 7.51
N ASP A 28 6.22 -6.47 8.56
CA ASP A 28 5.74 -6.32 9.93
C ASP A 28 5.15 -4.92 10.19
N GLY A 29 4.01 -4.88 10.88
CA GLY A 29 3.25 -3.65 11.10
C GLY A 29 2.44 -3.15 9.90
N LEU A 30 2.31 -3.94 8.82
CA LEU A 30 1.40 -3.71 7.70
C LEU A 30 0.26 -4.75 7.71
N THR A 31 -0.97 -4.31 7.49
CA THR A 31 -2.15 -5.19 7.40
C THR A 31 -2.98 -4.83 6.18
N LEU A 32 -3.35 -5.82 5.36
CA LEU A 32 -4.24 -5.62 4.23
C LEU A 32 -5.69 -5.43 4.71
N LEU A 33 -6.32 -4.32 4.31
CA LEU A 33 -7.71 -4.01 4.65
C LEU A 33 -8.70 -4.45 3.57
N SER A 34 -8.20 -4.73 2.37
CA SER A 34 -8.99 -5.24 1.25
C SER A 34 -8.20 -6.31 0.49
N PRO A 35 -8.88 -7.22 -0.23
CA PRO A 35 -8.19 -8.07 -1.20
C PRO A 35 -7.35 -7.21 -2.14
N PRO A 36 -6.12 -7.63 -2.47
CA PRO A 36 -5.26 -6.82 -3.31
C PRO A 36 -5.85 -6.72 -4.71
N ALA A 37 -6.17 -5.50 -5.15
CA ALA A 37 -6.52 -5.25 -6.54
C ALA A 37 -5.23 -5.04 -7.34
N ARG A 38 -5.27 -5.33 -8.65
CA ARG A 38 -4.09 -5.34 -9.54
C ARG A 38 -3.15 -4.15 -9.37
N GLU A 39 -3.69 -2.96 -9.14
CA GLU A 39 -2.93 -1.71 -9.12
C GLU A 39 -3.10 -0.89 -7.82
N ARG A 40 -3.96 -1.33 -6.89
CA ARG A 40 -4.29 -0.59 -5.67
C ARG A 40 -4.61 -1.54 -4.53
N VAL A 41 -4.14 -1.20 -3.33
CA VAL A 41 -4.36 -1.99 -2.12
C VAL A 41 -4.65 -1.04 -0.95
N LEU A 42 -5.67 -1.35 -0.16
CA LEU A 42 -5.93 -0.66 1.10
C LEU A 42 -5.17 -1.36 2.21
N VAL A 43 -4.45 -0.59 3.02
CA VAL A 43 -3.64 -1.12 4.11
C VAL A 43 -3.81 -0.30 5.38
N SER A 44 -3.61 -0.92 6.54
CA SER A 44 -3.32 -0.23 7.79
C SER A 44 -1.86 -0.45 8.11
N ALA A 45 -1.11 0.62 8.38
CA ALA A 45 0.34 0.53 8.55
C ALA A 45 0.84 1.33 9.76
N SER A 46 1.95 0.85 10.34
CA SER A 46 2.78 1.62 11.27
C SER A 46 3.74 2.55 10.51
N PRO A 47 4.28 3.61 11.16
CA PRO A 47 5.30 4.46 10.53
C PRO A 47 6.56 3.70 10.10
N ASP A 48 6.96 2.67 10.86
CA ASP A 48 8.09 1.80 10.51
C ASP A 48 7.81 0.95 9.27
N ALA A 49 6.61 0.36 9.20
CA ALA A 49 6.16 -0.40 8.03
C ALA A 49 6.17 0.44 6.75
N LEU A 50 5.73 1.71 6.84
CA LEU A 50 5.77 2.63 5.70
C LEU A 50 7.19 2.94 5.24
N ARG A 51 8.14 3.13 6.17
CA ARG A 51 9.56 3.34 5.83
C ARG A 51 10.15 2.11 5.15
N HIS A 52 9.85 0.93 5.68
CA HIS A 52 10.30 -0.34 5.10
C HIS A 52 9.72 -0.54 3.69
N LEU A 53 8.43 -0.29 3.52
CA LEU A 53 7.75 -0.36 2.23
C LEU A 53 8.34 0.62 1.20
N ASP A 54 8.59 1.87 1.61
CA ASP A 54 9.19 2.88 0.74
C ASP A 54 10.61 2.48 0.30
N ALA A 55 11.41 1.93 1.22
CA ALA A 55 12.75 1.45 0.92
C ALA A 55 12.77 0.30 -0.10
N GLN A 56 11.79 -0.62 -0.05
CA GLN A 56 11.73 -1.77 -0.95
C GLN A 56 11.01 -1.47 -2.28
N LEU A 57 9.88 -0.77 -2.22
CA LEU A 57 8.95 -0.63 -3.34
C LEU A 57 8.55 0.83 -3.64
N GLY A 58 9.05 1.81 -2.89
CA GLY A 58 8.69 3.24 -3.04
C GLY A 58 8.94 3.80 -4.44
N ARG A 59 9.88 3.22 -5.20
CA ARG A 59 10.09 3.58 -6.60
C ARG A 59 8.86 3.32 -7.47
N TYR A 60 8.13 2.23 -7.23
CA TYR A 60 6.95 1.82 -8.00
C TYR A 60 5.64 2.34 -7.43
N LEU A 61 5.59 2.59 -6.12
CA LEU A 61 4.35 2.82 -5.39
C LEU A 61 4.16 4.28 -5.02
N ARG A 62 2.90 4.68 -4.89
CA ARG A 62 2.45 5.92 -4.27
C ARG A 62 1.63 5.54 -3.05
N ILE A 63 1.93 6.15 -1.90
CA ILE A 63 1.25 5.92 -0.64
C ILE A 63 0.45 7.18 -0.31
N GLU A 64 -0.85 7.03 -0.08
CA GLU A 64 -1.74 8.15 0.25
C GLU A 64 -2.52 7.83 1.52
N PRO A 65 -2.67 8.77 2.47
CA PRO A 65 -3.50 8.56 3.64
C PRO A 65 -4.96 8.38 3.22
N LEU A 66 -5.63 7.36 3.78
CA LEU A 66 -7.03 7.14 3.54
C LEU A 66 -7.86 8.03 4.45
N ILE A 67 -8.45 9.08 3.89
CA ILE A 67 -9.39 9.95 4.61
C ILE A 67 -10.77 9.32 4.52
N ARG A 68 -11.23 8.72 5.63
CA ARG A 68 -12.60 8.20 5.72
C ARG A 68 -13.57 9.36 5.97
N HIS A 69 -14.39 9.69 4.98
CA HIS A 69 -15.52 10.59 5.21
C HIS A 69 -16.65 9.79 5.87
N GLN A 70 -16.96 10.10 7.13
CA GLN A 70 -18.18 9.60 7.76
C GLN A 70 -19.37 10.37 7.19
N THR A 71 -20.04 9.79 6.19
CA THR A 71 -21.38 10.23 5.78
C THR A 71 -22.40 9.48 6.63
N SER A 72 -22.37 9.72 7.94
CA SER A 72 -23.44 9.26 8.84
C SER A 72 -24.67 10.13 8.58
N ARG A 73 -25.78 9.50 8.19
CA ARG A 73 -27.12 10.10 8.24
C ARG A 73 -27.79 9.72 9.56
#